data_AF-A0A8H8CIH3-F1
#
_entry.id   AF-A0A8H8CIH3-F1
#
_cell.length_a   1.000
_cell.length_b   1.000
_cell.length_c   1.000
_cell.angle_alpha   90.00
_cell.angle_beta   90.00
_cell.angle_gamma   90.00
#
_symmetry.space_group_name_H-M   'P 1'
#
loop_
_entity.id
_entity.type
_entity.pdbx_description
1 polymer ?
#
loop_
_entity_poly.entity_id
_entity_poly.type
_entity_poly.pdbx_seq_one_letter_code
_entity_poly.pdbx_strand_id
1 'polypeptide(L)'
;MATASTSAVHKPLPALQLTTVAHETLESATTAANLPFYNSENDDTGVYMAENGEFRAFANGSPKTPTCTIRRKHSQVDLVLPSASAFTEQGQPQFFWPPVFGQTSVTWNQVFALIKQPEHLWDCWKPSKTLDKYNLHDQWACWSVGEGVNDADGNQTAIKPPLREVERHFGSLNSEGKHLKSWRSGISSKDRKFWQRFREIPEYIDSEAHNRKVSPLAIIDELDILGQQDKQLKGLSALTKHIKLKREAASLQKEVEAQPTKRKKAVAPRRPLKKAKHDNL
;
A
#
# COMPACT_ATOMS: atom_id res chain seq x y z
N MET A 1 -68.77 -2.76 -41.45
CA MET A 1 -68.15 -2.85 -42.79
C MET A 1 -66.65 -3.06 -42.62
N ALA A 2 -66.07 -3.88 -43.50
CA ALA A 2 -64.68 -4.35 -43.56
C ALA A 2 -64.29 -5.52 -42.62
N THR A 3 -64.32 -6.68 -43.26
CA THR A 3 -63.91 -8.05 -42.90
C THR A 3 -62.39 -8.24 -43.05
N ALA A 4 -61.80 -9.19 -42.32
CA ALA A 4 -60.77 -10.09 -42.86
C ALA A 4 -60.57 -11.32 -41.95
N SER A 5 -61.03 -12.46 -42.44
CA SER A 5 -60.71 -13.82 -41.98
C SER A 5 -59.40 -14.29 -42.63
N THR A 6 -58.60 -15.11 -41.94
CA THR A 6 -57.94 -16.26 -42.58
C THR A 6 -57.66 -17.40 -41.59
N SER A 7 -58.35 -18.52 -41.82
CA SER A 7 -58.06 -19.92 -41.47
C SER A 7 -56.60 -20.34 -41.76
N ALA A 8 -56.03 -21.48 -41.37
CA ALA A 8 -56.27 -22.57 -40.41
C ALA A 8 -55.22 -23.63 -40.80
N VAL A 9 -54.56 -24.34 -39.87
CA VAL A 9 -54.10 -25.72 -40.13
C VAL A 9 -54.12 -26.49 -38.81
N HIS A 10 -54.63 -27.71 -38.89
CA HIS A 10 -55.01 -28.61 -37.82
C HIS A 10 -54.23 -29.93 -37.99
N LYS A 11 -53.93 -30.60 -36.85
CA LYS A 11 -53.73 -32.05 -36.61
C LYS A 11 -52.27 -32.57 -36.51
N PRO A 12 -52.02 -33.73 -35.84
CA PRO A 12 -52.79 -34.43 -34.79
C PRO A 12 -51.95 -34.84 -33.55
N LEU A 13 -52.66 -35.28 -32.49
CA LEU A 13 -52.15 -36.02 -31.32
C LEU A 13 -51.58 -37.40 -31.68
N PRO A 14 -50.74 -37.97 -30.79
CA PRO A 14 -50.96 -39.36 -30.40
C PRO A 14 -50.96 -39.60 -28.88
N ALA A 15 -51.94 -40.43 -28.50
CA ALA A 15 -52.04 -41.48 -27.48
C ALA A 15 -51.29 -41.38 -26.13
N LEU A 16 -52.13 -41.60 -25.10
CA LEU A 16 -51.87 -41.92 -23.70
C LEU A 16 -50.91 -43.11 -23.50
N GLN A 17 -50.08 -43.04 -22.45
CA GLN A 17 -49.94 -44.16 -21.50
C GLN A 17 -49.86 -43.61 -20.07
N LEU A 18 -50.85 -44.01 -19.26
CA LEU A 18 -50.77 -43.98 -17.80
C LEU A 18 -49.80 -45.07 -17.35
N THR A 19 -48.86 -44.72 -16.48
CA THR A 19 -48.39 -45.64 -15.45
C THR A 19 -48.26 -44.91 -14.11
N THR A 20 -48.72 -45.63 -13.11
CA THR A 20 -49.03 -45.20 -11.74
C THR A 20 -47.78 -45.24 -10.86
N VAL A 21 -47.57 -44.13 -10.14
CA VAL A 21 -47.07 -43.97 -8.76
C VAL A 21 -46.00 -44.94 -8.25
N ALA A 22 -44.80 -44.40 -7.98
CA ALA A 22 -44.03 -44.75 -6.79
C ALA A 22 -43.57 -43.44 -6.12
N HIS A 23 -43.96 -43.28 -4.86
CA HIS A 23 -43.52 -42.24 -3.95
C HIS A 23 -42.00 -42.34 -3.74
N GLU A 24 -41.24 -41.28 -3.95
CA GLU A 24 -39.95 -41.12 -3.27
C GLU A 24 -39.62 -39.63 -3.09
N THR A 25 -39.10 -39.36 -1.90
CA THR A 25 -39.09 -38.09 -1.19
C THR A 25 -38.01 -37.15 -1.72
N LEU A 26 -38.32 -35.86 -1.72
CA LEU A 26 -37.40 -34.74 -1.94
C LEU A 26 -36.12 -34.89 -1.08
N GLU A 27 -34.95 -34.95 -1.71
CA GLU A 27 -33.72 -34.36 -1.18
C GLU A 27 -32.94 -33.71 -2.33
N SER A 28 -33.11 -32.38 -2.46
CA SER A 28 -32.22 -31.57 -3.30
C SER A 28 -30.86 -31.45 -2.62
N ALA A 29 -29.90 -32.23 -3.10
CA ALA A 29 -28.49 -32.06 -2.80
C ALA A 29 -27.98 -30.73 -3.39
N THR A 30 -28.05 -29.67 -2.59
CA THR A 30 -27.25 -28.46 -2.83
C THR A 30 -25.85 -28.78 -2.34
N THR A 31 -24.99 -29.22 -3.26
CA THR A 31 -23.55 -29.34 -3.00
C THR A 31 -22.94 -27.95 -2.87
N ALA A 32 -23.15 -27.34 -1.70
CA ALA A 32 -22.28 -26.28 -1.22
C ALA A 32 -20.91 -26.92 -0.99
N ALA A 33 -19.92 -26.47 -1.74
CA ALA A 33 -18.53 -26.81 -1.50
C ALA A 33 -18.17 -26.37 -0.08
N ASN A 34 -18.19 -27.32 0.86
CA ASN A 34 -17.56 -27.20 2.17
C ASN A 34 -16.06 -27.05 1.92
N LEU A 35 -15.59 -25.81 1.75
CA LEU A 35 -14.20 -25.47 2.00
C LEU A 35 -13.92 -25.85 3.47
N PRO A 36 -12.80 -26.51 3.77
CA PRO A 36 -12.43 -26.80 5.14
C PRO A 36 -12.18 -25.48 5.86
N PHE A 37 -13.19 -25.01 6.60
CA PHE A 37 -12.98 -24.07 7.68
C PHE A 37 -12.03 -24.78 8.66
N TYR A 38 -10.76 -24.38 8.64
CA TYR A 38 -9.84 -24.70 9.74
C TYR A 38 -10.35 -23.98 10.99
N ASN A 39 -11.30 -24.60 11.70
CA ASN A 39 -11.60 -24.27 13.08
C ASN A 39 -10.44 -24.80 13.93
N SER A 40 -9.36 -24.03 13.96
CA SER A 40 -8.24 -24.31 14.85
C SER A 40 -8.60 -23.87 16.26
N GLU A 41 -9.19 -24.79 17.03
CA GLU A 41 -9.49 -24.56 18.44
C GLU A 41 -8.25 -24.67 19.34
N ASN A 42 -7.09 -25.05 18.79
CA ASN A 42 -5.86 -25.30 19.55
C ASN A 42 -4.55 -24.84 18.88
N ASP A 43 -4.53 -24.36 17.63
CA ASP A 43 -3.26 -23.92 17.04
C ASP A 43 -2.95 -22.48 17.41
N ASP A 44 -1.93 -22.35 18.24
CA ASP A 44 -1.31 -21.09 18.61
C ASP A 44 -0.45 -20.53 17.47
N THR A 45 -1.03 -20.43 16.26
CA THR A 45 -0.31 -20.01 15.05
C THR A 45 0.07 -18.53 15.08
N GLY A 46 -0.57 -17.74 15.94
CA GLY A 46 -0.45 -16.28 15.96
C GLY A 46 -1.19 -15.58 14.81
N VAL A 47 -1.92 -16.31 13.96
CA VAL A 47 -2.65 -15.80 12.79
C VAL A 47 -4.09 -16.30 12.77
N TYR A 48 -5.02 -15.48 12.31
CA TYR A 48 -6.40 -15.86 12.04
C TYR A 48 -6.92 -15.19 10.76
N MET A 49 -8.04 -15.67 10.22
CA MET A 49 -8.76 -15.03 9.13
C MET A 49 -9.97 -14.31 9.71
N ALA A 50 -10.11 -13.01 9.41
CA ALA A 50 -11.26 -12.22 9.83
C ALA A 50 -12.49 -12.51 8.96
N GLU A 51 -13.67 -12.08 9.40
CA GLU A 51 -14.95 -12.30 8.70
C GLU A 51 -14.96 -11.73 7.28
N ASN A 52 -14.18 -10.67 7.03
CA ASN A 52 -14.00 -10.06 5.72
C ASN A 52 -13.01 -10.80 4.80
N GLY A 53 -12.49 -11.96 5.24
CA GLY A 53 -11.52 -12.77 4.49
C GLY A 53 -10.07 -12.27 4.56
N GLU A 54 -9.77 -11.22 5.33
CA GLU A 54 -8.41 -10.73 5.51
C GLU A 54 -7.66 -11.55 6.57
N PHE A 55 -6.37 -11.81 6.31
CA PHE A 55 -5.51 -12.41 7.31
C PHE A 55 -5.08 -11.38 8.34
N ARG A 56 -5.09 -11.77 9.62
CA ARG A 56 -4.67 -10.93 10.74
C ARG A 56 -3.73 -11.68 11.66
N ALA A 57 -2.74 -10.97 12.20
CA ALA A 57 -1.85 -11.49 13.24
C ALA A 57 -2.17 -10.85 14.60
N PHE A 58 -2.19 -11.67 15.64
CA PHE A 58 -2.42 -11.19 16.99
C PHE A 58 -1.26 -10.29 17.46
N ALA A 59 -1.57 -9.04 17.79
CA ALA A 59 -0.57 -8.15 18.38
C ALA A 59 -0.23 -8.56 19.83
N ASN A 60 -1.14 -9.28 20.49
CA ASN A 60 -0.95 -9.83 21.83
C ASN A 60 -0.36 -11.24 21.80
N GLY A 61 0.50 -11.54 22.76
CA GLY A 61 1.02 -12.88 23.00
C GLY A 61 -0.06 -13.84 23.53
N SER A 62 0.22 -15.13 23.38
CA SER A 62 -0.63 -16.20 23.88
C SER A 62 -0.69 -16.22 25.42
N PRO A 63 -1.83 -16.59 26.03
CA PRO A 63 -1.89 -16.86 27.47
C PRO A 63 -0.87 -17.93 27.89
N LYS A 64 -0.03 -17.64 28.88
CA LYS A 64 1.12 -18.50 29.27
C LYS A 64 0.76 -19.76 30.09
N THR A 65 -0.49 -20.18 30.13
CA THR A 65 -0.94 -21.27 31.01
C THR A 65 -1.03 -22.61 30.26
N PRO A 66 -0.40 -23.69 30.76
CA PRO A 66 -0.31 -24.99 30.06
C PRO A 66 -1.66 -25.73 29.92
N THR A 67 -2.71 -25.26 30.60
CA THR A 67 -4.08 -25.79 30.56
C THR A 67 -5.06 -24.90 29.78
N CYS A 68 -4.57 -23.88 29.08
CA CYS A 68 -5.43 -22.87 28.46
C CYS A 68 -6.10 -23.37 27.17
N THR A 69 -7.37 -23.76 27.27
CA THR A 69 -8.35 -23.71 26.18
C THR A 69 -8.82 -22.28 25.89
N ILE A 70 -8.22 -21.27 26.54
CA ILE A 70 -8.60 -19.86 26.38
C ILE A 70 -7.95 -19.34 25.10
N ARG A 71 -8.78 -19.13 24.08
CA ARG A 71 -8.39 -18.48 22.81
C ARG A 71 -7.68 -17.15 23.09
N ARG A 72 -6.66 -16.82 22.28
CA ARG A 72 -6.10 -15.47 22.26
C ARG A 72 -7.25 -14.50 22.06
N LYS A 73 -7.43 -13.59 23.03
CA LYS A 73 -8.37 -12.50 22.86
C LYS A 73 -7.81 -11.61 21.75
N HIS A 74 -8.65 -11.29 20.78
CA HIS A 74 -8.38 -10.18 19.87
C HIS A 74 -7.92 -8.99 20.68
N SER A 75 -6.80 -8.39 20.26
CA SER A 75 -6.44 -7.10 20.82
C SER A 75 -7.38 -6.04 20.23
N GLN A 76 -7.41 -4.83 20.80
CA GLN A 76 -8.11 -3.72 20.14
C GLN A 76 -7.48 -3.39 18.77
N VAL A 77 -6.25 -3.85 18.46
CA VAL A 77 -5.55 -3.51 17.23
C VAL A 77 -4.63 -4.66 16.78
N ASP A 78 -5.19 -5.67 16.11
CA ASP A 78 -4.40 -6.74 15.49
C ASP A 78 -3.77 -6.29 14.15
N LEU A 79 -2.73 -6.98 13.68
CA LEU A 79 -1.98 -6.57 12.47
C LEU A 79 -2.62 -7.13 11.20
N VAL A 80 -2.87 -6.29 10.20
CA VAL A 80 -3.36 -6.73 8.88
C VAL A 80 -2.23 -7.38 8.08
N LEU A 81 -2.37 -8.67 7.77
CA LEU A 81 -1.40 -9.41 6.97
C LEU A 81 -1.79 -9.42 5.48
N PRO A 82 -0.80 -9.43 4.56
CA PRO A 82 -1.05 -9.66 3.16
C PRO A 82 -1.46 -11.12 2.92
N SER A 83 -1.85 -11.43 1.68
CA SER A 83 -2.16 -12.80 1.28
C SER A 83 -0.98 -13.75 1.51
N ALA A 84 -1.27 -15.04 1.69
CA ALA A 84 -0.25 -16.08 1.85
C ALA A 84 0.79 -16.10 0.70
N SER A 85 0.40 -15.64 -0.50
CA SER A 85 1.28 -15.43 -1.64
C SER A 85 2.49 -14.54 -1.34
N ALA A 86 2.31 -13.52 -0.50
CA ALA A 86 3.37 -12.57 -0.16
C ALA A 86 4.53 -13.24 0.61
N PHE A 87 4.27 -14.38 1.26
CA PHE A 87 5.24 -15.11 2.09
C PHE A 87 5.86 -16.32 1.38
N THR A 88 5.33 -16.70 0.22
CA THR A 88 5.86 -17.83 -0.56
C THR A 88 6.92 -17.33 -1.54
N GLU A 89 7.98 -18.10 -1.80
CA GLU A 89 8.92 -17.77 -2.88
C GLU A 89 8.28 -17.94 -4.27
N GLN A 90 8.69 -17.13 -5.24
CA GLN A 90 8.14 -17.22 -6.60
C GLN A 90 8.46 -18.58 -7.24
N GLY A 91 7.43 -19.28 -7.73
CA GLY A 91 7.57 -20.60 -8.36
C GLY A 91 7.54 -21.78 -7.38
N GLN A 92 7.40 -21.52 -6.07
CA GLN A 92 7.13 -22.57 -5.08
C GLN A 92 5.63 -22.81 -4.91
N PRO A 93 5.22 -23.99 -4.41
CA PRO A 93 3.83 -24.23 -4.04
C PRO A 93 3.32 -23.16 -3.09
N GLN A 94 2.23 -22.50 -3.46
CA GLN A 94 1.63 -21.44 -2.67
C GLN A 94 1.07 -22.01 -1.37
N PHE A 95 1.43 -21.39 -0.24
CA PHE A 95 0.78 -21.72 1.03
C PHE A 95 -0.67 -21.24 1.03
N PHE A 96 -1.57 -22.05 1.59
CA PHE A 96 -2.96 -21.64 1.83
C PHE A 96 -3.10 -20.69 3.03
N TRP A 97 -2.07 -20.60 3.88
CA TRP A 97 -2.08 -19.82 5.12
C TRP A 97 -0.80 -18.99 5.26
N PRO A 98 -0.84 -17.81 5.90
CA PRO A 98 0.36 -17.07 6.27
C PRO A 98 1.27 -17.86 7.23
N PRO A 99 2.54 -17.45 7.38
CA PRO A 99 3.47 -18.09 8.30
C PRO A 99 2.96 -18.10 9.74
N VAL A 100 3.36 -19.14 10.47
CA VAL A 100 3.12 -19.24 11.92
C VAL A 100 4.10 -18.31 12.65
N PHE A 101 3.57 -17.34 13.40
CA PHE A 101 4.37 -16.40 14.21
C PHE A 101 4.58 -16.88 15.66
N GLY A 102 4.02 -18.05 16.01
CA GLY A 102 4.18 -18.69 17.32
C GLY A 102 3.50 -17.92 18.45
N GLN A 103 3.85 -18.24 19.70
CA GLN A 103 3.14 -17.84 20.92
C GLN A 103 3.33 -16.37 21.36
N THR A 104 4.27 -15.65 20.75
CA THR A 104 4.61 -14.28 21.15
C THR A 104 3.75 -13.24 20.45
N SER A 105 3.76 -12.01 20.95
CA SER A 105 3.23 -10.84 20.24
C SER A 105 3.89 -10.70 18.88
N VAL A 106 3.07 -10.56 17.83
CA VAL A 106 3.57 -10.33 16.48
C VAL A 106 3.83 -8.84 16.26
N THR A 107 4.97 -8.52 15.65
CA THR A 107 5.39 -7.16 15.32
C THR A 107 5.58 -7.00 13.82
N TRP A 108 5.47 -5.77 13.31
CA TRP A 108 5.70 -5.49 11.89
C TRP A 108 7.09 -5.93 11.41
N ASN A 109 8.13 -5.79 12.23
CA ASN A 109 9.48 -6.23 11.87
C ASN A 109 9.55 -7.74 11.63
N GLN A 110 8.82 -8.54 12.42
CA GLN A 110 8.72 -9.98 12.20
C GLN A 110 7.97 -10.29 10.91
N VAL A 111 6.87 -9.58 10.64
CA VAL A 111 6.11 -9.74 9.39
C VAL A 111 6.97 -9.40 8.17
N PHE A 112 7.70 -8.27 8.22
CA PHE A 112 8.55 -7.81 7.12
C PHE A 112 9.67 -8.78 6.80
N ALA A 113 10.28 -9.41 7.81
CA ALA A 113 11.34 -10.40 7.62
C ALA A 113 10.87 -11.66 6.85
N LEU A 114 9.58 -11.96 6.87
CA LEU A 114 9.01 -13.15 6.23
C LEU A 114 8.48 -12.89 4.82
N ILE A 115 8.36 -11.63 4.39
CA ILE A 115 7.85 -11.30 3.05
C ILE A 115 8.88 -11.70 1.98
N LYS A 116 8.41 -12.43 0.96
CA LYS A 116 9.20 -12.93 -0.18
C LYS A 116 8.78 -12.32 -1.51
N GLN A 117 7.51 -11.94 -1.64
CA GLN A 117 6.94 -11.35 -2.85
C GLN A 117 6.25 -10.01 -2.53
N PRO A 118 7.00 -8.89 -2.51
CA PRO A 118 6.47 -7.59 -2.13
C PRO A 118 5.36 -7.07 -3.03
N GLU A 119 5.28 -7.50 -4.29
CA GLU A 119 4.25 -7.03 -5.23
C GLU A 119 2.81 -7.28 -4.75
N HIS A 120 2.58 -8.28 -3.89
CA HIS A 120 1.25 -8.59 -3.33
C HIS A 120 0.84 -7.64 -2.19
N LEU A 121 1.77 -6.81 -1.69
CA LEU A 121 1.50 -5.93 -0.55
C LEU A 121 0.61 -4.76 -0.93
N TRP A 122 0.67 -4.26 -2.17
CA TRP A 122 -0.09 -3.08 -2.58
C TRP A 122 -1.59 -3.25 -2.37
N ASP A 123 -2.14 -4.40 -2.73
CA ASP A 123 -3.58 -4.63 -2.66
C ASP A 123 -4.10 -4.65 -1.22
N CYS A 124 -3.24 -5.01 -0.26
CA CYS A 124 -3.57 -5.08 1.16
C CYS A 124 -3.26 -3.76 1.89
N TRP A 125 -2.08 -3.19 1.67
CA TRP A 125 -1.52 -2.12 2.50
C TRP A 125 -1.56 -0.73 1.87
N LYS A 126 -2.05 -0.57 0.64
CA LYS A 126 -2.25 0.76 0.08
C LYS A 126 -3.18 1.62 0.96
N PRO A 127 -3.02 2.96 0.95
CA PRO A 127 -3.96 3.86 1.59
C PRO A 127 -5.40 3.57 1.17
N SER A 128 -6.31 3.43 2.13
CA SER A 128 -7.70 3.06 1.85
C SER A 128 -8.54 4.19 1.26
N LYS A 129 -8.18 5.45 1.56
CA LYS A 129 -8.95 6.62 1.14
C LYS A 129 -8.32 7.30 -0.07
N THR A 130 -9.14 8.06 -0.80
CA THR A 130 -8.64 9.00 -1.81
C THR A 130 -8.02 10.22 -1.12
N LEU A 131 -7.12 10.93 -1.83
CA LEU A 131 -6.31 12.00 -1.21
C LEU A 131 -7.16 13.17 -0.69
N ASP A 132 -8.32 13.42 -1.30
CA ASP A 132 -9.32 14.40 -0.88
C ASP A 132 -10.03 14.07 0.45
N LYS A 133 -9.98 12.80 0.87
CA LYS A 133 -10.60 12.32 2.11
C LYS A 133 -9.63 12.26 3.29
N TYR A 134 -8.35 12.49 3.06
CA TYR A 134 -7.37 12.63 4.13
C TYR A 134 -7.29 14.11 4.56
N ASN A 135 -7.14 14.32 5.87
CA ASN A 135 -6.55 15.56 6.39
C ASN A 135 -5.03 15.34 6.61
N LEU A 136 -4.29 16.41 6.95
CA LEU A 136 -2.84 16.33 7.15
C LEU A 136 -2.44 15.34 8.25
N HIS A 137 -3.17 15.33 9.38
CA HIS A 137 -2.90 14.42 10.49
C HIS A 137 -3.19 12.97 10.12
N ASP A 138 -4.32 12.67 9.46
CA ASP A 138 -4.66 11.33 9.02
C ASP A 138 -3.60 10.80 8.02
N GLN A 139 -3.17 11.63 7.08
CA GLN A 139 -2.15 11.27 6.10
C GLN A 139 -0.81 10.99 6.80
N TRP A 140 -0.43 11.85 7.75
CA TRP A 140 0.79 11.66 8.53
C TRP A 140 0.73 10.42 9.43
N ALA A 141 -0.41 10.15 10.07
CA ALA A 141 -0.62 8.96 10.89
C ALA A 141 -0.51 7.70 10.03
N CYS A 142 -1.15 7.67 8.86
CA CYS A 142 -1.03 6.59 7.89
C CYS A 142 0.44 6.35 7.46
N TRP A 143 1.22 7.43 7.30
CA TRP A 143 2.65 7.34 6.98
C TRP A 143 3.52 6.85 8.14
N SER A 144 3.27 7.33 9.36
CA SER A 144 4.17 7.20 10.52
C SER A 144 3.81 6.07 11.49
N VAL A 145 2.52 5.82 11.70
CA VAL A 145 2.00 4.87 12.69
C VAL A 145 1.29 3.69 12.01
N GLY A 146 0.66 3.94 10.87
CA GLY A 146 -0.16 2.96 10.16
C GLY A 146 -1.61 3.43 10.01
N GLU A 147 -2.40 2.68 9.24
CA GLU A 147 -3.80 2.98 8.99
C GLU A 147 -4.70 1.99 9.75
N GLY A 148 -5.57 2.52 10.61
CA GLY A 148 -6.57 1.71 11.31
C GLY A 148 -7.62 1.14 10.36
N VAL A 149 -8.00 -0.11 10.59
CA VAL A 149 -9.12 -0.79 9.93
C VAL A 149 -10.24 -0.93 10.92
N ASN A 150 -11.39 -0.33 10.58
CA ASN A 150 -12.56 -0.30 11.44
C ASN A 150 -13.58 -1.35 10.99
N ASP A 151 -14.33 -1.89 11.95
CA ASP A 151 -15.51 -2.72 11.67
C ASP A 151 -16.72 -1.86 11.25
N ALA A 152 -17.86 -2.51 11.04
CA ALA A 152 -19.11 -1.87 10.64
C ALA A 152 -19.65 -0.88 11.69
N ASP A 153 -19.32 -1.10 12.96
CA ASP A 153 -19.72 -0.26 14.10
C ASP A 153 -18.75 0.91 14.31
N GLY A 154 -17.69 1.00 13.50
CA GLY A 154 -16.68 2.06 13.56
C GLY A 154 -15.58 1.81 14.59
N ASN A 155 -15.55 0.65 15.25
CA ASN A 155 -14.48 0.30 16.17
C ASN A 155 -13.26 -0.15 15.38
N GLN A 156 -12.09 0.36 15.75
CA GLN A 156 -10.84 -0.13 15.18
C GLN A 156 -10.62 -1.58 15.64
N THR A 157 -10.41 -2.48 14.68
CA THR A 157 -10.19 -3.91 14.93
C THR A 157 -8.85 -4.40 14.40
N ALA A 158 -8.21 -3.63 13.52
CA ALA A 158 -6.87 -3.93 13.03
C ALA A 158 -6.11 -2.67 12.61
N ILE A 159 -4.84 -2.84 12.26
CA ILE A 159 -3.98 -1.78 11.72
C ILE A 159 -3.13 -2.32 10.57
N LYS A 160 -3.00 -1.53 9.52
CA LYS A 160 -2.01 -1.70 8.45
C LYS A 160 -0.66 -1.11 8.87
N PRO A 161 0.46 -1.57 8.32
CA PRO A 161 1.77 -1.08 8.74
C PRO A 161 1.98 0.42 8.45
N PRO A 162 2.89 1.09 9.20
CA PRO A 162 3.40 2.40 8.81
C PRO A 162 3.96 2.36 7.39
N LEU A 163 3.43 3.19 6.50
CA LEU A 163 3.84 3.18 5.10
C LEU A 163 5.31 3.59 4.89
N ARG A 164 5.86 4.40 5.80
CA ARG A 164 7.28 4.74 5.83
C ARG A 164 8.16 3.50 5.98
N GLU A 165 7.76 2.57 6.84
CA GLU A 165 8.52 1.33 7.07
C GLU A 165 8.35 0.37 5.88
N VAL A 166 7.15 0.27 5.32
CA VAL A 166 6.93 -0.47 4.06
C VAL A 166 7.82 0.08 2.94
N GLU A 167 7.92 1.40 2.81
CA GLU A 167 8.80 2.05 1.83
C GLU A 167 10.27 1.76 2.10
N ARG A 168 10.69 1.79 3.36
CA ARG A 168 12.07 1.49 3.75
C ARG A 168 12.46 0.05 3.42
N HIS A 169 11.57 -0.90 3.68
CA HIS A 169 11.82 -2.33 3.48
C HIS A 169 11.66 -2.77 2.02
N PHE A 170 10.69 -2.21 1.28
CA PHE A 170 10.25 -2.73 -0.02
C PHE A 170 10.14 -1.67 -1.14
N GLY A 171 10.50 -0.42 -0.87
CA GLY A 171 10.35 0.71 -1.79
C GLY A 171 11.46 0.89 -2.83
N SER A 172 12.62 0.25 -2.64
CA SER A 172 13.79 0.35 -3.53
C SER A 172 14.47 -1.01 -3.72
N LEU A 173 15.27 -1.15 -4.79
CA LEU A 173 16.23 -2.25 -4.91
C LEU A 173 17.05 -2.30 -3.61
N ASN A 174 17.00 -3.46 -2.94
CA ASN A 174 17.83 -3.73 -1.79
C ASN A 174 19.32 -3.61 -2.15
N SER A 175 20.14 -3.36 -1.13
CA SER A 175 21.59 -3.11 -1.14
C SER A 175 22.46 -4.18 -1.86
N GLU A 176 21.85 -5.26 -2.34
CA GLU A 176 22.47 -6.37 -3.05
C GLU A 176 22.40 -6.23 -4.58
N GLY A 177 21.83 -5.14 -5.11
CA GLY A 177 21.74 -4.91 -6.55
C GLY A 177 20.80 -5.88 -7.29
N LYS A 178 20.07 -6.73 -6.55
CA LYS A 178 19.07 -7.63 -7.11
C LYS A 178 17.78 -6.83 -7.32
N HIS A 179 17.23 -6.89 -8.53
CA HIS A 179 15.90 -6.36 -8.84
C HIS A 179 14.81 -7.19 -8.15
N LEU A 180 14.68 -7.08 -6.82
CA LEU A 180 13.43 -7.46 -6.18
C LEU A 180 12.34 -6.49 -6.63
N LYS A 181 11.20 -7.05 -7.00
CA LYS A 181 10.01 -6.26 -7.31
C LYS A 181 9.69 -5.42 -6.09
N SER A 182 9.50 -4.11 -6.32
CA SER A 182 9.04 -3.21 -5.27
C SER A 182 7.63 -3.61 -4.86
N TRP A 183 7.22 -3.23 -3.65
CA TRP A 183 5.84 -3.42 -3.22
C TRP A 183 4.79 -2.69 -4.07
N ARG A 184 5.25 -1.83 -4.98
CA ARG A 184 4.46 -1.10 -5.98
C ARG A 184 4.63 -1.62 -7.41
N SER A 185 5.33 -2.74 -7.58
CA SER A 185 5.51 -3.35 -8.91
C SER A 185 4.19 -3.91 -9.41
N GLY A 186 3.86 -3.66 -10.67
CA GLY A 186 2.63 -4.15 -11.30
C GLY A 186 1.37 -3.31 -11.06
N ILE A 187 1.45 -2.22 -10.28
CA ILE A 187 0.29 -1.39 -10.00
C ILE A 187 -0.07 -0.47 -11.18
N SER A 188 -1.33 -0.05 -11.24
CA SER A 188 -1.85 0.77 -12.34
C SER A 188 -1.15 2.14 -12.44
N SER A 189 -1.21 2.78 -13.61
CA SER A 189 -0.70 4.16 -13.78
C SER A 189 -1.41 5.15 -12.85
N LYS A 190 -2.70 4.93 -12.57
CA LYS A 190 -3.50 5.73 -11.63
C LYS A 190 -2.95 5.60 -10.21
N ASP A 191 -2.69 4.38 -9.76
CA ASP A 191 -2.19 4.09 -8.42
C ASP A 191 -0.77 4.61 -8.21
N ARG A 192 0.09 4.50 -9.23
CA ARG A 192 1.42 5.13 -9.20
C ARG A 192 1.33 6.65 -9.01
N LYS A 193 0.46 7.32 -9.78
CA LYS A 193 0.26 8.78 -9.65
C LYS A 193 -0.34 9.17 -8.30
N PHE A 194 -1.27 8.37 -7.80
CA PHE A 194 -1.83 8.55 -6.47
C PHE A 194 -0.74 8.45 -5.40
N TRP A 195 0.07 7.38 -5.43
CA TRP A 195 1.19 7.17 -4.51
C TRP A 195 2.17 8.33 -4.51
N GLN A 196 2.58 8.79 -5.70
CA GLN A 196 3.49 9.92 -5.86
C GLN A 196 2.94 11.19 -5.18
N ARG A 197 1.64 11.46 -5.32
CA ARG A 197 1.01 12.61 -4.65
C ARG A 197 0.89 12.40 -3.15
N PHE A 198 0.56 11.18 -2.73
CA PHE A 198 0.39 10.82 -1.33
C PHE A 198 1.70 10.97 -0.55
N ARG A 199 2.84 10.51 -1.08
CA ARG A 199 4.13 10.57 -0.37
C ARG A 199 4.73 11.98 -0.27
N GLU A 200 4.30 12.91 -1.13
CA GLU A 200 4.93 14.24 -1.24
C GLU A 200 4.89 15.02 0.08
N ILE A 201 3.74 15.03 0.75
CA ILE A 201 3.55 15.77 2.01
C ILE A 201 4.31 15.11 3.17
N PRO A 202 4.14 13.79 3.44
CA PRO A 202 4.87 13.16 4.53
C PRO A 202 6.40 13.20 4.36
N GLU A 203 6.92 13.03 3.15
CA GLU A 203 8.37 13.13 2.90
C GLU A 203 8.90 14.55 3.07
N TYR A 204 8.09 15.55 2.73
CA TYR A 204 8.42 16.94 3.01
C TYR A 204 8.46 17.20 4.52
N ILE A 205 7.45 16.72 5.26
CA ILE A 205 7.43 16.82 6.73
C ILE A 205 8.68 16.18 7.34
N ASP A 206 9.02 14.94 6.92
CA ASP A 206 10.23 14.25 7.39
C ASP A 206 11.51 15.04 7.10
N SER A 207 11.64 15.54 5.86
CA SER A 207 12.81 16.29 5.42
C SER A 207 12.96 17.62 6.17
N GLU A 208 11.88 18.39 6.31
CA GLU A 208 11.91 19.69 7.00
C GLU A 208 12.08 19.55 8.50
N ALA A 209 11.43 18.56 9.13
CA ALA A 209 11.62 18.25 10.54
C ALA A 209 13.09 17.92 10.83
N HIS A 210 13.71 17.10 9.96
CA HIS A 210 15.13 16.77 10.07
C HIS A 210 16.03 18.00 9.84
N ASN A 211 15.82 18.75 8.77
CA ASN A 211 16.64 19.91 8.39
C ASN A 211 16.58 21.03 9.44
N ARG A 212 15.39 21.31 9.98
CA ARG A 212 15.15 22.39 10.94
C ARG A 212 15.32 21.92 12.39
N LYS A 213 15.52 20.62 12.62
CA LYS A 213 15.61 19.97 13.95
C LYS A 213 14.38 20.27 14.82
N VAL A 214 13.20 20.21 14.22
CA VAL A 214 11.91 20.42 14.89
C VAL A 214 11.06 19.15 14.86
N SER A 215 10.03 19.10 15.69
CA SER A 215 9.06 18.00 15.66
C SER A 215 8.30 18.00 14.32
N PRO A 216 8.03 16.83 13.71
CA PRO A 216 7.12 16.71 12.57
C PRO A 216 5.75 17.38 12.79
N LEU A 217 5.25 17.37 14.03
CA LEU A 217 3.99 18.01 14.39
C LEU A 217 4.03 19.52 14.18
N ALA A 218 5.16 20.18 14.47
CA ALA A 218 5.30 21.62 14.23
C ALA A 218 5.21 21.97 12.74
N ILE A 219 5.78 21.13 11.87
CA ILE A 219 5.68 21.31 10.41
C ILE A 219 4.24 21.06 9.93
N ILE A 220 3.53 20.10 10.52
CA ILE A 220 2.12 19.85 10.23
C ILE A 220 1.27 21.06 10.60
N ASP A 221 1.47 21.63 11.78
CA ASP A 221 0.75 22.83 12.23
C ASP A 221 1.02 24.03 11.29
N GLU A 222 2.27 24.23 10.87
CA GLU A 222 2.63 25.25 9.87
C GLU A 222 1.90 25.05 8.54
N LEU A 223 1.82 23.80 8.05
CA LEU A 223 1.12 23.46 6.81
C LEU A 223 -0.39 23.65 6.93
N ASP A 224 -0.97 23.37 8.09
CA ASP A 224 -2.40 23.57 8.34
C ASP A 224 -2.73 25.07 8.36
N ILE A 225 -1.93 25.88 9.06
CA ILE A 225 -2.05 27.35 9.06
C ILE A 225 -1.97 27.90 7.63
N LEU A 226 -1.00 27.45 6.82
CA LEU A 226 -0.86 27.85 5.42
C LEU A 226 -2.10 27.49 4.59
N GLY A 227 -2.66 26.29 4.78
CA GLY A 227 -3.87 25.84 4.09
C GLY A 227 -5.13 26.60 4.49
N GLN A 228 -5.19 27.12 5.73
CA GLN A 228 -6.30 27.94 6.22
C GLN A 228 -6.22 29.39 5.72
N GLN A 229 -5.01 29.95 5.61
CA GLN A 229 -4.79 31.34 5.20
C GLN A 229 -4.89 31.56 3.69
N ASP A 230 -4.39 30.62 2.88
CA ASP A 230 -4.43 30.73 1.42
C ASP A 230 -5.54 29.86 0.82
N LYS A 231 -6.57 30.52 0.28
CA LYS A 231 -7.69 29.85 -0.40
C LYS A 231 -7.24 28.99 -1.59
N GLN A 232 -6.11 29.30 -2.21
CA GLN A 232 -5.54 28.52 -3.33
C GLN A 232 -4.80 27.26 -2.85
N LEU A 233 -4.44 27.19 -1.56
CA LEU A 233 -3.77 26.05 -0.94
C LEU A 233 -4.72 25.16 -0.13
N LYS A 234 -6.03 25.38 -0.24
CA LYS A 234 -7.01 24.61 0.50
C LYS A 234 -7.04 23.15 0.04
N GLY A 235 -6.81 22.24 0.98
CA GLY A 235 -6.86 20.79 0.79
C GLY A 235 -5.53 20.17 0.34
N LEU A 236 -5.37 18.87 0.61
CA LEU A 236 -4.11 18.16 0.42
C LEU A 236 -3.60 18.21 -1.03
N SER A 237 -4.48 18.14 -2.03
CA SER A 237 -4.06 18.19 -3.43
C SER A 237 -3.39 19.51 -3.82
N ALA A 238 -3.81 20.63 -3.23
CA ALA A 238 -3.21 21.94 -3.50
C ALA A 238 -1.89 22.10 -2.74
N LEU A 239 -1.85 21.67 -1.46
CA LEU A 239 -0.62 21.63 -0.65
C LEU A 239 0.47 20.77 -1.30
N THR A 240 0.13 19.57 -1.80
CA THR A 240 1.05 18.70 -2.54
C THR A 240 1.70 19.43 -3.72
N LYS A 241 0.91 20.19 -4.51
CA LYS A 241 1.45 20.95 -5.65
C LYS A 241 2.39 22.06 -5.18
N HIS A 242 2.02 22.80 -4.14
CA HIS A 242 2.83 23.87 -3.58
C HIS A 242 4.18 23.36 -3.04
N ILE A 243 4.15 22.26 -2.28
CA ILE A 243 5.35 21.61 -1.74
C ILE A 243 6.26 21.13 -2.88
N LYS A 244 5.69 20.48 -3.90
CA LYS A 244 6.46 20.04 -5.06
C LYS A 244 7.19 21.21 -5.74
N LEU A 245 6.50 22.33 -5.98
CA LEU A 245 7.10 23.53 -6.55
C LEU A 245 8.21 24.11 -5.67
N LYS A 246 8.03 24.12 -4.34
CA LYS A 246 9.07 24.54 -3.39
C LYS A 246 10.32 23.67 -3.47
N ARG A 247 10.16 22.34 -3.59
CA ARG A 247 11.30 21.40 -3.71
C ARG A 247 12.05 21.58 -5.03
N GLU A 248 11.32 21.77 -6.12
CA GLU A 248 11.91 22.05 -7.44
C GLU A 248 12.70 23.38 -7.41
N ALA A 249 12.14 24.44 -6.83
CA ALA A 249 12.83 25.72 -6.68
C ALA A 249 14.08 25.61 -5.79
N ALA A 250 14.00 24.89 -4.66
CA ALA A 250 15.15 24.67 -3.78
C ALA A 250 16.27 23.84 -4.45
N SER A 251 15.90 22.89 -5.31
CA SER A 251 16.86 22.08 -6.07
C SER A 251 17.60 22.92 -7.10
N LEU A 252 16.89 23.79 -7.82
CA LEU A 252 17.47 24.73 -8.78
C LEU A 252 18.42 25.73 -8.10
N GLN A 253 18.05 26.24 -6.93
CA GLN A 253 18.92 27.15 -6.16
C GLN A 253 20.23 26.48 -5.73
N LYS A 254 20.16 25.22 -5.25
CA LYS A 254 21.36 24.45 -4.89
C LYS A 254 22.26 24.18 -6.09
N GLU A 255 21.69 23.95 -7.28
CA GLU A 255 22.47 23.74 -8.50
C GLU A 255 23.19 25.02 -8.97
N VAL A 256 22.54 26.18 -8.84
CA VAL A 256 23.14 27.49 -9.15
C VAL A 256 24.27 27.83 -8.17
N GLU A 257 24.12 27.51 -6.89
CA GLU A 257 25.15 27.73 -5.86
C GLU A 257 26.33 26.76 -5.99
N ALA A 258 26.10 25.54 -6.49
CA ALA A 258 27.12 24.51 -6.70
C ALA A 258 27.97 24.69 -7.97
N GLN A 259 27.62 25.60 -8.89
CA GLN A 259 28.45 25.89 -10.05
C GLN A 259 29.60 26.86 -9.68
N PRO A 260 30.88 26.43 -9.73
CA PRO A 260 31.99 27.34 -9.51
C PRO A 260 32.02 28.37 -10.64
N THR A 261 31.94 29.65 -10.27
CA THR A 261 32.09 30.77 -11.20
C THR A 261 33.28 30.53 -12.12
N LYS A 262 33.03 30.22 -13.40
CA LYS A 262 34.04 30.27 -14.46
C LYS A 262 34.46 31.74 -14.59
N ARG A 263 35.41 32.17 -13.75
CA ARG A 263 36.10 33.46 -13.89
C ARG A 263 36.69 33.51 -15.29
N LYS A 264 36.17 34.43 -16.10
CA LYS A 264 36.70 34.79 -17.42
C LYS A 264 38.22 34.91 -17.30
N LYS A 265 38.99 34.06 -17.99
CA LYS A 265 40.44 34.24 -18.15
C LYS A 265 40.65 35.60 -18.78
N ALA A 266 41.19 36.54 -18.01
CA ALA A 266 41.68 37.80 -18.52
C ALA A 266 42.72 37.50 -19.61
N VAL A 267 42.49 38.02 -20.81
CA VAL A 267 43.45 38.01 -21.91
C VAL A 267 44.66 38.81 -21.46
N ALA A 268 45.78 38.12 -21.21
CA ALA A 268 47.05 38.77 -20.91
C ALA A 268 47.55 39.53 -22.16
N PRO A 269 48.07 40.75 -22.01
CA PRO A 269 48.59 41.53 -23.13
C PRO A 269 49.90 40.91 -23.64
N ARG A 270 49.98 40.70 -24.96
CA ARG A 270 51.18 40.20 -25.64
C ARG A 270 52.36 41.17 -25.42
N ARG A 271 53.45 40.69 -24.81
CA ARG A 271 54.75 41.38 -24.80
C ARG A 271 55.41 41.30 -26.20
N PRO A 272 56.00 42.38 -26.71
CA PRO A 272 56.78 42.33 -27.95
C PRO A 272 58.14 41.65 -27.72
N LEU A 273 58.52 40.75 -28.64
CA LEU A 273 59.84 40.13 -28.69
C LEU A 273 60.92 41.20 -28.94
N LYS A 274 61.89 41.29 -28.04
CA LYS A 274 63.14 42.00 -28.28
C LYS A 274 63.99 41.17 -29.24
N LYS A 275 64.39 41.77 -30.37
CA LYS A 275 65.40 41.22 -31.29
C LYS A 275 66.76 41.26 -30.59
N ALA A 276 67.38 40.10 -30.41
CA ALA A 276 68.79 40.00 -30.04
C ALA A 276 69.64 40.21 -31.30
N LYS A 277 70.50 41.22 -31.25
CA LYS A 277 71.71 41.32 -32.07
C LYS A 277 72.66 40.20 -31.65
N HIS A 278 73.27 39.52 -32.60
CA HIS A 278 74.56 38.87 -32.38
C HIS A 278 75.45 39.19 -33.58
N ASP A 279 76.55 39.85 -33.27
CA ASP A 279 77.65 40.17 -34.17
C ASP A 279 78.60 38.97 -34.31
N ASN A 280 79.20 38.87 -35.51
CA ASN A 280 80.54 38.37 -35.87
C ASN A 280 80.99 36.95 -35.47
N LEU A 281 81.22 36.11 -36.48
CA LEU A 281 82.53 35.96 -37.15
C LEU A 281 82.36 35.33 -38.53
#